data_AF-A0A838JX72-F1
#
_entry.id   AF-A0A838JX72-F1
#
_cell.length_a   1.000
_cell.length_b   1.000
_cell.length_c   1.000
_cell.angle_alpha   90.00
_cell.angle_beta   90.00
_cell.angle_gamma   90.00
#
_symmetry.space_group_name_H-M   'P 1'
#
loop_
_entity.id
_entity.type
_entity.pdbx_description
1 polymer ?
#
loop_
_entity_poly.entity_id
_entity_poly.type
_entity_poly.pdbx_seq_one_letter_code
_entity_poly.pdbx_strand_id
1 'polypeptide(L)'
;MSSTRLGVDVGGTFTDLVALSEGELITAKVPSTPRDQSEGVMTAIETSDAEPGAVIALAHGMTVATNALLERRGSRTALVTTQGFRDVLEIARQNRPALYDLTYDRPSPLVPRELRFMVDERMGPEGEVEALDEE
;
A
#
# COMPACT_ATOMS: atom_id res chain seq x y z
N MET A 1 -12.97 8.05 -33.07
CA MET A 1 -11.68 7.76 -32.41
C MET A 1 -11.89 6.45 -31.68
N SER A 2 -11.06 5.45 -31.95
CA SER A 2 -11.06 4.22 -31.16
C SER A 2 -10.79 4.58 -29.71
N SER A 3 -11.49 3.92 -28.78
CA SER A 3 -11.33 4.15 -27.35
C SER A 3 -10.80 2.88 -26.70
N THR A 4 -9.60 2.98 -26.13
CA THR A 4 -8.93 1.87 -25.47
C THR A 4 -8.95 2.05 -23.97
N ARG A 5 -9.30 0.99 -23.23
CA ARG A 5 -9.16 0.91 -21.77
C ARG A 5 -8.11 -0.13 -21.44
N LEU A 6 -7.19 0.21 -20.55
CA LEU A 6 -6.09 -0.64 -20.13
C LEU A 6 -6.24 -1.00 -18.65
N GLY A 7 -5.91 -2.24 -18.30
CA GLY A 7 -5.76 -2.72 -16.94
C GLY A 7 -4.44 -3.44 -16.81
N VAL A 8 -3.56 -2.96 -15.92
CA VAL A 8 -2.24 -3.55 -15.67
C VAL A 8 -2.19 -4.07 -14.24
N ASP A 9 -1.66 -5.26 -14.02
CA ASP A 9 -1.37 -5.82 -12.69
C ASP A 9 0.11 -6.20 -12.57
N VAL A 10 0.82 -5.52 -11.67
CA VAL A 10 2.24 -5.74 -11.42
C VAL A 10 2.41 -6.77 -10.29
N GLY A 11 2.83 -7.97 -10.69
CA GLY A 11 3.27 -9.03 -9.80
C GLY A 11 4.78 -9.02 -9.53
N GLY A 12 5.24 -9.93 -8.66
CA GLY A 12 6.67 -10.12 -8.40
C GLY A 12 7.42 -10.77 -9.57
N THR A 13 6.76 -11.64 -10.32
CA THR A 13 7.38 -12.39 -11.43
C THR A 13 6.95 -11.88 -12.80
N PHE A 14 5.67 -11.55 -12.95
CA PHE A 14 5.08 -11.09 -14.21
C PHE A 14 4.24 -9.84 -14.01
N THR A 15 4.18 -9.03 -15.05
CA THR A 15 3.23 -7.93 -15.21
C THR A 15 2.20 -8.34 -16.25
N ASP A 16 0.93 -8.30 -15.86
CA ASP A 16 -0.20 -8.69 -16.68
C ASP A 16 -0.89 -7.46 -17.24
N LEU A 17 -1.32 -7.52 -18.50
CA LEU A 17 -2.14 -6.50 -19.17
C LEU A 17 -3.44 -7.11 -19.68
N VAL A 18 -4.53 -6.36 -19.52
CA VAL A 18 -5.78 -6.52 -20.26
C VAL A 18 -6.10 -5.19 -20.93
N ALA A 19 -6.27 -5.20 -22.25
CA ALA A 19 -6.73 -4.06 -23.02
C ALA A 19 -8.10 -4.37 -23.65
N LEU A 20 -9.00 -3.39 -23.63
CA LEU A 20 -10.29 -3.44 -24.30
C LEU A 20 -10.36 -2.29 -25.30
N SER A 21 -10.38 -2.61 -26.59
CA SER A 21 -10.44 -1.64 -27.69
C SER A 21 -11.54 -2.08 -28.66
N GLU A 22 -12.52 -1.21 -28.91
CA GLU A 22 -13.63 -1.47 -29.86
C GLU A 22 -14.38 -2.82 -29.66
N GLY A 23 -14.40 -3.33 -28.43
CA GLY A 23 -15.02 -4.63 -28.09
C GLY A 23 -14.09 -5.83 -28.24
N GLU A 24 -12.87 -5.64 -28.74
CA GLU A 24 -11.81 -6.64 -28.75
C GLU A 24 -10.99 -6.59 -27.45
N LEU A 25 -10.68 -7.77 -26.93
CA LEU A 25 -9.90 -7.94 -25.71
C LEU A 25 -8.52 -8.49 -26.05
N ILE A 26 -7.49 -7.74 -25.69
CA ILE A 26 -6.09 -8.11 -25.87
C ILE A 26 -5.50 -8.37 -24.49
N THR A 27 -4.74 -9.46 -24.33
CA THR A 27 -4.04 -9.76 -23.09
C THR A 27 -2.56 -9.96 -23.34
N ALA A 28 -1.76 -9.60 -22.35
CA ALA A 28 -0.34 -9.86 -22.37
C ALA A 28 0.18 -10.18 -20.98
N LYS A 29 1.27 -10.95 -20.95
CA LYS A 29 2.01 -11.29 -19.74
C LYS A 29 3.48 -11.14 -20.06
N VAL A 30 4.13 -10.18 -19.44
CA VAL A 30 5.56 -9.89 -19.63
C VAL A 30 6.30 -10.10 -18.32
N PRO A 31 7.60 -10.45 -18.33
CA PRO A 31 8.39 -10.52 -17.11
C PRO A 31 8.34 -9.19 -16.34
N SER A 32 8.18 -9.24 -15.01
CA SER A 32 8.31 -8.04 -14.17
C SER A 32 9.77 -7.59 -14.13
N THR A 33 9.97 -6.29 -13.88
CA THR A 33 11.28 -5.66 -13.76
C THR A 33 11.47 -5.16 -12.32
N PRO A 34 12.01 -5.96 -11.38
CA PRO A 34 11.99 -5.62 -9.95
C PRO A 34 12.81 -4.39 -9.56
N ARG A 35 13.78 -4.00 -10.38
CA ARG A 35 14.59 -2.78 -10.17
C ARG A 35 13.83 -1.51 -10.53
N ASP A 36 13.06 -1.57 -11.61
CA ASP A 36 12.21 -0.49 -12.09
C ASP A 36 10.96 -1.09 -12.73
N GLN A 37 9.85 -1.11 -11.98
CA GLN A 37 8.61 -1.74 -12.42
C GLN A 37 7.93 -0.99 -13.56
N SER A 38 8.29 0.28 -13.79
CA SER A 38 7.73 1.04 -14.89
C SER A 38 8.10 0.44 -16.24
N GLU A 39 9.29 -0.17 -16.36
CA GLU A 39 9.72 -0.84 -17.59
C GLU A 39 8.81 -2.02 -17.96
N GLY A 40 8.49 -2.88 -17.01
CA GLY A 40 7.56 -4.01 -17.20
C GLY A 40 6.15 -3.55 -17.54
N VAL A 41 5.67 -2.47 -16.93
CA VAL A 41 4.37 -1.86 -17.26
C VAL A 41 4.36 -1.32 -18.68
N MET A 42 5.39 -0.57 -19.07
CA MET A 42 5.51 0.00 -20.42
C MET A 42 5.61 -1.09 -21.47
N THR A 43 6.44 -2.12 -21.23
CA THR A 43 6.57 -3.30 -22.09
C THR A 43 5.22 -4.00 -22.26
N ALA A 44 4.44 -4.15 -21.18
CA ALA A 44 3.12 -4.73 -21.26
C ALA A 44 2.21 -3.87 -22.15
N ILE A 45 2.12 -2.55 -21.90
CA ILE A 45 1.28 -1.62 -22.67
C ILE A 45 1.62 -1.64 -24.17
N GLU A 46 2.90 -1.70 -24.53
CA GLU A 46 3.35 -1.77 -25.93
C GLU A 46 2.77 -2.98 -26.67
N THR A 47 2.53 -4.11 -26.00
CA THR A 47 1.92 -5.30 -26.63
C THR A 47 0.43 -5.13 -27.02
N SER A 48 -0.23 -4.07 -26.55
CA SER A 48 -1.63 -3.79 -26.93
C SER A 48 -1.76 -3.03 -28.24
N ASP A 49 -0.64 -2.56 -28.83
CA ASP A 49 -0.61 -1.67 -30.00
C ASP A 49 -1.51 -0.43 -29.84
N ALA A 50 -1.84 -0.05 -28.61
CA ALA A 50 -2.72 1.07 -28.33
C ALA A 50 -2.00 2.39 -28.61
N GLU A 51 -2.55 3.20 -29.51
CA GLU A 51 -2.09 4.57 -29.69
C GLU A 51 -2.30 5.36 -28.38
N PRO A 52 -1.28 6.08 -27.86
CA PRO A 52 -1.40 6.80 -26.59
C PRO A 52 -2.60 7.76 -26.52
N GLY A 53 -2.95 8.39 -27.65
CA GLY A 53 -4.11 9.29 -27.74
C GLY A 53 -5.48 8.60 -27.72
N ALA A 54 -5.53 7.29 -27.91
CA ALA A 54 -6.74 6.47 -27.86
C ALA A 54 -7.02 5.88 -26.47
N VAL A 55 -6.04 5.89 -25.56
CA VAL A 55 -6.18 5.36 -24.20
C VAL A 55 -7.01 6.34 -23.36
N ILE A 56 -8.24 5.95 -23.04
CA ILE A 56 -9.18 6.77 -22.27
C ILE A 56 -9.22 6.41 -20.78
N ALA A 57 -8.65 5.26 -20.39
CA ALA A 57 -8.56 4.83 -19.01
C ALA A 57 -7.40 3.84 -18.80
N LEU A 58 -6.74 3.94 -17.65
CA LEU A 58 -5.72 3.00 -17.18
C LEU A 58 -6.03 2.64 -15.72
N ALA A 59 -6.33 1.37 -15.46
CA ALA A 59 -6.34 0.81 -14.12
C ALA A 59 -4.97 0.17 -13.84
N HIS A 60 -4.33 0.54 -12.74
CA HIS A 60 -3.02 0.02 -12.37
C HIS A 60 -3.07 -0.63 -10.99
N GLY A 61 -2.98 -1.96 -10.97
CA GLY A 61 -2.85 -2.79 -9.79
C GLY A 61 -1.39 -3.17 -9.57
N MET A 62 -1.01 -3.31 -8.31
CA MET A 62 0.30 -3.84 -7.94
C MET A 62 0.21 -4.58 -6.61
N THR A 63 0.96 -5.67 -6.48
CA THR A 63 1.06 -6.45 -5.22
C THR A 63 2.21 -6.01 -4.33
N VAL A 64 2.99 -5.03 -4.79
CA VAL A 64 4.30 -4.66 -4.25
C VAL A 64 4.19 -4.04 -2.86
N ALA A 65 3.20 -3.15 -2.66
CA ALA A 65 2.95 -2.53 -1.36
C ALA A 65 2.57 -3.56 -0.29
N THR A 66 1.69 -4.51 -0.64
CA THR A 66 1.26 -5.56 0.27
C THR A 66 2.41 -6.50 0.63
N ASN A 67 3.23 -6.90 -0.35
CA ASN A 67 4.41 -7.72 -0.10
C ASN A 67 5.44 -6.99 0.75
N ALA A 68 5.70 -5.70 0.47
CA ALA A 68 6.59 -4.89 1.29
C ALA A 68 6.13 -4.82 2.76
N LEU A 69 4.82 -4.76 3.02
CA LEU A 69 4.28 -4.81 4.38
C LEU A 69 4.48 -6.19 5.02
N LEU A 70 4.12 -7.27 4.32
CA LEU A 70 4.24 -8.66 4.81
C LEU A 70 5.69 -9.02 5.13
N GLU A 71 6.63 -8.57 4.30
CA GLU A 71 8.06 -8.87 4.41
C GLU A 71 8.82 -7.82 5.23
N ARG A 72 8.11 -6.82 5.78
CA ARG A 72 8.68 -5.71 6.55
C ARG A 72 9.78 -4.94 5.82
N ARG A 73 9.67 -4.81 4.49
CA ARG A 73 10.58 -4.06 3.62
C ARG A 73 10.12 -2.61 3.43
N GLY A 74 9.72 -1.96 4.52
CA GLY A 74 9.32 -0.56 4.55
C GLY A 74 10.48 0.39 4.86
N SER A 75 10.22 1.69 4.75
CA SER A 75 11.15 2.72 5.22
C SER A 75 11.16 2.83 6.75
N ARG A 76 12.30 3.24 7.32
CA ARG A 76 12.39 3.55 8.75
C ARG A 76 11.38 4.66 9.09
N THR A 77 10.41 4.35 9.94
CA THR A 77 9.24 5.20 10.20
C THR A 77 9.16 5.51 11.70
N ALA A 78 8.83 6.75 12.02
CA ALA A 78 8.48 7.18 13.38
C ALA A 78 6.97 7.30 13.53
N LEU A 79 6.47 6.98 14.73
CA LEU A 79 5.07 7.21 15.12
C LEU A 79 5.05 8.37 16.10
N VAL A 80 4.23 9.38 15.82
CA VAL A 80 3.94 10.47 16.75
C VAL A 80 2.52 10.30 17.23
N THR A 81 2.31 10.27 18.54
CA THR A 81 0.99 10.20 19.16
C THR A 81 0.81 11.29 20.20
N THR A 82 -0.43 11.53 20.60
CA THR A 82 -0.75 12.30 21.80
C THR A 82 -0.08 11.70 23.04
N GLN A 83 0.30 12.56 23.99
CA GLN A 83 0.78 12.16 25.31
C GLN A 83 -0.11 11.07 25.95
N GLY A 84 0.54 10.01 26.43
CA GLY A 84 -0.11 8.80 26.97
C GLY A 84 -0.50 7.73 25.93
N PHE A 85 -0.36 7.99 24.62
CA PHE A 85 -0.75 7.05 23.55
C PHE A 85 0.44 6.39 22.84
N ARG A 86 1.65 6.46 23.40
CA ARG A 86 2.87 5.85 22.81
C ARG A 86 2.69 4.38 22.40
N ASP A 87 1.92 3.65 23.19
CA ASP A 87 1.80 2.20 23.11
C ASP A 87 0.58 1.70 22.36
N VAL A 88 -0.10 2.58 21.62
CA VAL A 88 -1.30 2.23 20.86
C VAL A 88 -1.08 1.08 19.88
N LEU A 89 0.11 0.98 19.24
CA LEU A 89 0.42 -0.15 18.35
C LEU A 89 0.73 -1.46 19.08
N GLU A 90 1.24 -1.38 20.31
CA GLU A 90 1.57 -2.55 21.14
C GLU A 90 0.31 -3.17 21.77
N ILE A 91 -0.60 -2.30 22.22
CA ILE A 91 -1.88 -2.68 22.79
C ILE A 91 -2.84 -3.12 21.68
N ALA A 92 -2.75 -2.48 20.52
CA ALA A 92 -3.65 -2.64 19.39
C ALA A 92 -5.12 -2.51 19.85
N ARG A 93 -6.00 -3.42 19.40
CA ARG A 93 -7.42 -3.44 19.79
C ARG A 93 -7.76 -4.53 20.81
N GLN A 94 -6.74 -5.15 21.41
CA GLN A 94 -6.90 -6.34 22.26
C GLN A 94 -7.70 -7.48 21.60
N ASN A 95 -7.69 -7.56 20.27
CA ASN A 95 -8.29 -8.69 19.55
C ASN A 95 -7.57 -9.98 19.95
N ARG A 96 -8.32 -11.00 20.36
CA ARG A 96 -7.79 -12.31 20.76
C ARG A 96 -8.17 -13.38 19.72
N PRO A 97 -7.37 -13.55 18.66
CA PRO A 97 -7.67 -14.56 17.63
C PRO A 97 -7.67 -15.99 18.19
N ALA A 98 -6.90 -16.24 19.25
CA ALA A 98 -6.91 -17.48 20.01
C ALA A 98 -7.21 -17.19 21.49
N LEU A 99 -8.50 -17.13 21.86
CA LEU A 99 -8.97 -16.64 23.17
C LEU A 99 -8.35 -17.36 24.39
N TYR A 100 -8.02 -18.64 24.24
CA TYR A 100 -7.52 -19.50 25.33
C TYR A 100 -6.01 -19.81 25.23
N ASP A 101 -5.32 -19.25 24.24
CA ASP A 101 -3.87 -19.39 24.13
C ASP A 101 -3.19 -18.28 24.93
N LEU A 102 -2.81 -18.59 26.17
CA LEU A 102 -2.09 -17.68 27.06
C LEU A 102 -0.65 -17.43 26.62
N THR A 103 -0.14 -18.23 25.67
CA THR A 103 1.23 -18.16 25.15
C THR A 103 1.29 -17.59 23.73
N TYR A 104 0.19 -17.03 23.23
CA TYR A 104 0.11 -16.48 21.88
C TYR A 104 1.17 -15.38 21.65
N ASP A 105 2.04 -15.62 20.67
CA ASP A 105 3.05 -14.65 20.27
C ASP A 105 2.42 -13.61 19.33
N ARG A 106 2.40 -12.36 19.79
CA ARG A 106 1.80 -11.26 19.03
C ARG A 106 2.80 -10.76 17.99
N PRO A 107 2.37 -10.49 16.74
CA PRO A 107 3.24 -9.90 15.75
C PRO A 107 3.84 -8.58 16.28
N SER A 108 5.16 -8.43 16.16
CA SER A 108 5.83 -7.20 16.61
C SER A 108 5.27 -5.99 15.86
N PRO A 109 5.06 -4.83 16.49
CA PRO A 109 4.53 -3.66 15.77
C PRO A 109 5.42 -3.19 14.61
N LEU A 110 4.82 -2.46 13.66
CA LEU A 110 5.55 -1.91 12.51
C LEU A 110 6.59 -0.85 12.89
N VAL A 111 6.28 -0.05 13.93
CA VAL A 111 7.19 0.97 14.46
C VAL A 111 7.71 0.50 15.81
N PRO A 112 9.03 0.34 16.00
CA PRO A 112 9.60 -0.08 17.28
C PRO A 112 9.48 1.04 18.32
N ARG A 113 9.48 0.70 19.61
CA ARG A 113 9.12 1.62 20.72
C ARG A 113 10.02 2.87 20.77
N GLU A 114 11.29 2.72 20.45
CA GLU A 114 12.30 3.79 20.39
C GLU A 114 12.03 4.83 19.29
N LEU A 115 11.21 4.50 18.29
CA LEU A 115 10.75 5.42 17.24
C LEU A 115 9.31 5.88 17.46
N ARG A 116 8.77 5.72 18.68
CA ARG A 116 7.45 6.23 19.06
C ARG A 116 7.62 7.42 19.99
N PHE A 117 7.20 8.58 19.53
CA PHE A 117 7.28 9.85 20.22
C PHE A 117 5.89 10.30 20.63
N MET A 118 5.82 11.05 21.71
CA MET A 118 4.60 11.66 22.18
C MET A 118 4.73 13.18 22.06
N VAL A 119 3.61 13.84 21.80
CA VAL A 119 3.49 15.29 21.85
C VAL A 119 2.40 15.68 22.86
N ASP A 120 2.63 16.78 23.56
CA ASP A 120 1.65 17.34 24.49
C ASP A 120 0.60 18.11 23.66
N GLU A 121 -0.52 17.45 23.39
CA GLU A 121 -1.68 17.95 22.63
C GLU A 121 -2.89 17.10 23.04
N ARG A 122 -4.11 17.63 22.97
CA ARG A 122 -5.31 16.79 23.12
C ARG A 122 -6.49 17.33 22.33
N MET A 123 -7.18 16.45 21.61
CA MET A 123 -8.54 16.68 21.14
C MET A 123 -9.51 15.74 21.87
N GLY A 124 -10.51 16.32 22.54
CA GLY A 124 -11.59 15.59 23.19
C GLY A 124 -12.71 15.19 22.21
N PRO A 125 -13.66 14.34 22.66
CA PRO A 125 -14.69 13.79 21.80
C PRO A 125 -15.71 14.82 21.31
N GLU A 126 -15.84 15.97 21.97
CA GLU A 126 -16.72 17.08 21.57
C GLU A 126 -15.96 18.14 20.75
N GLY A 127 -14.66 17.91 20.47
CA GLY A 127 -13.79 18.80 19.72
C GLY A 127 -13.10 19.87 20.58
N GLU A 128 -13.13 19.75 21.90
CA GLU A 128 -12.32 20.56 22.81
C GLU A 128 -10.82 20.30 22.57
N VAL A 129 -10.02 21.36 22.49
CA VAL A 129 -8.60 21.28 22.12
C VAL A 129 -7.71 21.80 23.25
N GLU A 130 -6.81 20.95 23.74
CA GLU A 130 -5.57 21.35 24.39
C GLU A 130 -4.53 21.50 23.28
N ALA A 131 -4.07 22.72 23.06
CA ALA A 131 -3.18 23.03 21.94
C ALA A 131 -1.86 22.27 22.02
N LEU A 132 -1.29 21.98 20.85
CA LEU A 132 0.04 21.38 20.72
C LEU A 132 1.10 22.29 21.36
N ASP A 133 1.92 21.71 22.23
CA ASP A 133 3.19 22.32 22.64
C ASP A 133 4.20 22.22 21.49
N GLU A 134 4.71 23.37 21.04
CA GLU A 134 5.62 23.48 19.89
C GLU A 134 7.10 23.44 20.28
N GLU A 135 7.42 23.46 21.59
CA GLU A 135 8.79 23.36 22.12
C GLU A 135 9.28 21.91 22.29
#